data_AF-A0AAU6SQH1-F1
#
_entry.id   AF-A0AAU6SQH1-F1
#
_cell.length_a   1.000
_cell.length_b   1.000
_cell.length_c   1.000
_cell.angle_alpha   90.00
_cell.angle_beta   90.00
_cell.angle_gamma   90.00
#
_symmetry.space_group_name_H-M   'P 1'
#
loop_
_entity.id
_entity.type
_entity.pdbx_description
1 polymer ?
#
loop_
_entity_poly.entity_id
_entity_poly.type
_entity_poly.pdbx_seq_one_letter_code
_entity_poly.pdbx_strand_id
1 'polypeptide(L)'
;MFDLVDLLSKKQQAEVIEQKKITSVLFYQTQECQELVLEAYRFEGIAAPAIAKNTDTQIAEHVRESDIEIVIVELNNSKDVSKDAERISHLLPNHASVIVVGSEDAISTIRNLKSMGFYYVFWPVTKQEFIDFVRSVYDNRQRSSHRGPGQKRRAKYVSILGSKGGVGASLITAEVAYQLSAVRKTSCMVVEQNFHGGNLDVLMGIRKLEKRRIQQGSLASSLDSAAAQSLIYKHTSMLSMLALTSDQLDTPSMIDYSNAVTDQLSEDVNFIIEDLSSSVDFSLEADKFLAQADVVVLVMEPTVSSVREAARLKERVLKINTTPALRLITVLNHTLGSKQQTAGKLEAETILNQPIDIEIPYCETINATILEDKRIVTSSLKAAVPLKRLTCLLLGETLTEQKPSLLSLAQAWFKQAKGSDKS
;
A
#
# COMPACT_ATOMS: atom_id res chain seq x y z
N MET A 1 46.25 -55.76 18.72
CA MET A 1 45.14 -56.25 17.89
C MET A 1 44.00 -55.28 18.14
N PHE A 2 43.99 -54.17 17.40
CA PHE A 2 43.08 -53.05 17.60
C PHE A 2 41.71 -53.42 17.07
N ASP A 3 40.70 -53.27 17.92
CA ASP A 3 39.36 -53.80 17.72
C ASP A 3 38.62 -53.02 16.63
N LEU A 4 38.48 -53.64 15.46
CA LEU A 4 37.81 -53.08 14.28
C LEU A 4 36.30 -52.88 14.48
N VAL A 5 35.73 -53.40 15.57
CA VAL A 5 34.30 -53.37 15.85
C VAL A 5 33.86 -52.03 16.46
N ASP A 6 34.74 -51.33 17.20
CA ASP A 6 34.44 -50.03 17.82
C ASP A 6 34.54 -48.83 16.86
N LEU A 7 35.11 -49.04 15.67
CA LEU A 7 35.16 -48.02 14.61
C LEU A 7 33.91 -48.01 13.72
N LEU A 8 33.09 -49.07 13.77
CA LEU A 8 31.87 -49.19 12.98
C LEU A 8 30.61 -48.70 13.73
N SER A 9 30.64 -48.65 15.07
CA SER A 9 29.54 -48.16 15.90
C SER A 9 29.50 -46.64 16.07
N LYS A 10 30.59 -45.93 15.72
CA LYS A 10 30.70 -44.46 15.84
C LYS A 10 30.37 -43.65 14.58
N LYS A 11 29.93 -44.29 13.49
CA LYS A 11 29.76 -43.62 12.18
C LYS A 11 28.34 -43.60 11.61
N GLN A 12 27.32 -43.76 12.46
CA GLN A 12 25.92 -43.51 12.10
C GLN A 12 25.16 -42.75 13.20
N GLN A 13 25.74 -41.67 13.71
CA GLN A 13 24.89 -40.49 13.85
C GLN A 13 24.93 -39.86 12.47
N ALA A 14 23.87 -40.12 11.68
CA ALA A 14 23.59 -39.29 10.53
C ALA A 14 23.68 -37.85 11.04
N GLU A 15 24.63 -37.08 10.53
CA GLU A 15 24.52 -35.64 10.59
C GLU A 15 23.12 -35.35 10.07
N VAL A 16 22.24 -34.96 10.98
CA VAL A 16 20.98 -34.34 10.61
C VAL A 16 21.44 -33.10 9.88
N ILE A 17 21.54 -33.18 8.55
CA ILE A 17 21.73 -32.02 7.70
C ILE A 17 20.59 -31.10 8.12
N GLU A 18 20.90 -30.06 8.89
CA GLU A 18 19.95 -29.01 9.21
C GLU A 18 19.45 -28.52 7.85
N GLN A 19 18.24 -28.94 7.49
CA GLN A 19 17.60 -28.48 6.26
C GLN A 19 17.59 -26.96 6.36
N LYS A 20 18.34 -26.27 5.49
CA LYS A 20 18.23 -24.82 5.35
C LYS A 20 16.76 -24.52 5.12
N LYS A 21 16.08 -24.02 6.15
CA LYS A 21 14.64 -23.82 6.13
C LYS A 21 14.36 -22.48 5.47
N ILE A 22 14.53 -22.43 4.15
CA ILE A 22 14.09 -21.29 3.34
C ILE A 22 12.57 -21.32 3.37
N THR A 23 11.97 -20.29 3.95
CA THR A 23 10.50 -20.16 3.96
C THR A 23 10.05 -19.59 2.62
N SER A 24 9.39 -20.42 1.82
CA SER A 24 8.97 -20.01 0.48
C SER A 24 7.56 -20.43 0.13
N VAL A 25 6.95 -19.70 -0.79
CA VAL A 25 5.64 -19.99 -1.37
C VAL A 25 5.72 -19.95 -2.89
N LEU A 26 5.02 -20.86 -3.56
CA LEU A 26 4.84 -20.92 -5.00
C LEU A 26 3.39 -20.62 -5.36
N PHE A 27 3.20 -19.56 -6.15
CA PHE A 27 1.96 -19.24 -6.84
C PHE A 27 2.03 -19.73 -8.29
N TYR A 28 1.46 -20.90 -8.55
CA TYR A 28 1.56 -21.57 -9.85
C TYR A 28 0.33 -21.36 -10.74
N GLN A 29 0.54 -21.42 -12.05
CA GLN A 29 -0.46 -21.42 -13.12
C GLN A 29 -0.52 -22.77 -13.84
N THR A 30 0.62 -23.45 -14.01
CA THR A 30 0.73 -24.71 -14.74
C THR A 30 1.23 -25.85 -13.84
N GLN A 31 0.86 -27.08 -14.19
CA GLN A 31 1.31 -28.25 -13.44
C GLN A 31 2.79 -28.53 -13.69
N GLU A 32 3.30 -28.27 -14.90
CA GLU A 32 4.72 -28.47 -15.23
C GLU A 32 5.63 -27.58 -14.36
N CYS A 33 5.28 -26.31 -14.16
CA CYS A 33 6.04 -25.42 -13.29
C CYS A 33 5.97 -25.87 -11.82
N GLN A 34 4.78 -26.24 -11.34
CA GLN A 34 4.60 -26.75 -9.98
C GLN A 34 5.47 -27.97 -9.71
N GLU A 35 5.46 -28.96 -10.60
CA GLU A 35 6.24 -30.18 -10.46
C GLU A 35 7.74 -29.92 -10.49
N LEU A 36 8.21 -29.06 -11.42
CA LEU A 36 9.61 -28.69 -11.53
C LEU A 36 10.14 -28.01 -10.26
N VAL A 37 9.40 -27.03 -9.73
CA VAL A 37 9.79 -26.32 -8.50
C VAL A 37 9.87 -27.29 -7.31
N LEU A 38 8.86 -28.15 -7.14
CA LEU A 38 8.86 -29.14 -6.06
C LEU A 38 9.97 -30.18 -6.23
N GLU A 39 10.26 -30.62 -7.44
CA GLU A 39 11.36 -31.53 -7.72
C GLU A 39 12.71 -30.86 -7.40
N ALA A 40 12.92 -29.61 -7.81
CA ALA A 40 14.15 -28.86 -7.57
C ALA A 40 14.42 -28.66 -6.07
N TYR A 41 13.40 -28.32 -5.28
CA TYR A 41 13.52 -28.19 -3.81
C TYR A 41 13.82 -29.54 -3.14
N ARG A 42 13.13 -30.62 -3.55
CA ARG A 42 13.39 -31.98 -3.04
C ARG A 42 14.80 -32.46 -3.38
N PHE A 43 15.26 -32.17 -4.60
CA PHE A 43 16.59 -32.56 -5.09
C PHE A 43 17.71 -31.97 -4.23
N GLU A 44 17.58 -30.71 -3.83
CA GLU A 44 18.57 -30.03 -2.98
C GLU A 44 18.35 -30.22 -1.47
N GLY A 45 17.35 -31.01 -1.06
CA GLY A 45 17.04 -31.25 0.36
C GLY A 45 16.51 -30.02 1.11
N ILE A 46 15.94 -29.05 0.40
CA ILE A 46 15.35 -27.83 0.97
C ILE A 46 13.87 -28.10 1.30
N ALA A 47 13.37 -27.48 2.38
CA ALA A 47 11.95 -27.57 2.72
C ALA A 47 11.08 -27.09 1.55
N ALA A 48 10.14 -27.93 1.10
CA ALA A 48 9.30 -27.61 -0.06
C ALA A 48 8.49 -26.32 0.19
N PRO A 49 8.32 -25.48 -0.85
CA PRO A 49 7.51 -24.28 -0.73
C PRO A 49 6.06 -24.64 -0.42
N ALA A 50 5.37 -23.77 0.31
CA ALA A 50 3.92 -23.80 0.35
C ALA A 50 3.36 -23.53 -1.06
N ILE A 51 2.24 -24.14 -1.42
CA ILE A 51 1.73 -24.09 -2.79
C ILE A 51 0.32 -23.51 -2.79
N ALA A 52 0.10 -22.53 -3.68
CA ALA A 52 -1.22 -22.00 -3.95
C ALA A 52 -1.38 -21.67 -5.44
N LYS A 53 -2.61 -21.67 -5.94
CA LYS A 53 -2.86 -21.21 -7.32
C LYS A 53 -2.58 -19.72 -7.43
N ASN A 54 -2.00 -19.28 -8.55
CA ASN A 54 -1.78 -17.86 -8.84
C ASN A 54 -3.12 -17.15 -9.13
N THR A 55 -3.79 -16.77 -8.05
CA THR A 55 -4.99 -15.93 -8.05
C THR A 55 -4.84 -14.88 -6.96
N ASP A 56 -5.34 -13.67 -7.20
CA ASP A 56 -5.22 -12.54 -6.25
C ASP A 56 -5.69 -12.90 -4.84
N THR A 57 -6.79 -13.66 -4.72
CA THR A 57 -7.34 -14.11 -3.44
C THR A 57 -6.37 -15.00 -2.69
N GLN A 58 -5.77 -15.98 -3.37
CA GLN A 58 -4.84 -16.93 -2.78
C GLN A 58 -3.50 -16.27 -2.44
N ILE A 59 -3.02 -15.34 -3.28
CA ILE A 59 -1.83 -14.54 -2.98
C ILE A 59 -2.05 -13.77 -1.69
N ALA A 60 -3.17 -13.04 -1.60
CA ALA A 60 -3.49 -12.26 -0.43
C ALA A 60 -3.64 -13.11 0.84
N GLU A 61 -4.19 -14.33 0.74
CA GLU A 61 -4.38 -15.25 1.86
C GLU A 61 -3.07 -15.84 2.39
N HIS A 62 -2.26 -16.44 1.52
CA HIS A 62 -1.07 -17.18 1.93
C HIS A 62 0.03 -16.28 2.48
N VAL A 63 0.10 -15.05 1.97
CA VAL A 63 1.05 -14.04 2.42
C VAL A 63 0.80 -13.59 3.87
N ARG A 64 -0.40 -13.78 4.42
CA ARG A 64 -0.77 -13.32 5.77
C ARG A 64 -0.31 -14.20 6.91
N GLU A 65 -0.11 -15.49 6.65
CA GLU A 65 0.01 -16.51 7.69
C GLU A 65 1.45 -16.96 7.94
N SER A 66 2.39 -16.51 7.10
CA SER A 66 3.75 -17.06 7.07
C SER A 66 4.79 -15.94 6.99
N ASP A 67 5.85 -16.05 7.79
CA ASP A 67 7.08 -15.26 7.65
C ASP A 67 7.82 -15.78 6.41
N ILE A 68 7.42 -15.29 5.23
CA ILE A 68 7.90 -15.78 3.93
C ILE A 68 9.12 -14.99 3.50
N GLU A 69 10.24 -15.67 3.29
CA GLU A 69 11.45 -15.06 2.76
C GLU A 69 11.44 -14.96 1.24
N ILE A 70 10.90 -15.97 0.54
CA ILE A 70 10.89 -16.04 -0.92
C ILE A 70 9.49 -16.33 -1.46
N VAL A 71 9.00 -15.44 -2.33
CA VAL A 71 7.75 -15.64 -3.06
C VAL A 71 8.09 -15.96 -4.52
N ILE A 72 7.63 -17.10 -5.02
CA ILE A 72 7.76 -17.47 -6.43
C ILE A 72 6.39 -17.31 -7.09
N VAL A 73 6.33 -16.54 -8.18
CA VAL A 73 5.10 -16.31 -8.95
C VAL A 73 5.31 -16.76 -10.39
N GLU A 74 4.50 -17.71 -10.84
CA GLU A 74 4.46 -18.12 -12.24
C GLU A 74 3.53 -17.21 -13.05
N LEU A 75 4.05 -16.60 -14.12
CA LEU A 75 3.33 -15.75 -15.06
C LEU A 75 3.46 -16.25 -16.51
N ASN A 76 3.64 -17.56 -16.72
CA ASN A 76 3.77 -18.18 -18.06
C ASN A 76 2.53 -17.99 -18.96
N ASN A 77 1.34 -17.89 -18.37
CA ASN A 77 0.10 -17.64 -19.12
C ASN A 77 -0.18 -16.14 -19.32
N SER A 78 0.71 -15.25 -18.85
CA SER A 78 0.56 -13.81 -19.03
C SER A 78 0.91 -13.39 -20.44
N LYS A 79 0.17 -12.41 -20.98
CA LYS A 79 0.50 -11.73 -22.25
C LYS A 79 1.50 -10.59 -22.05
N ASP A 80 1.63 -10.08 -20.83
CA ASP A 80 2.50 -8.97 -20.46
C ASP A 80 2.92 -9.17 -19.00
N VAL A 81 4.06 -9.85 -18.83
CA VAL A 81 4.54 -10.28 -17.51
C VAL A 81 4.80 -9.05 -16.63
N SER A 82 5.25 -7.95 -17.21
CA SER A 82 5.53 -6.70 -16.48
C SER A 82 4.26 -6.12 -15.87
N LYS A 83 3.17 -6.01 -16.63
CA LYS A 83 1.90 -5.47 -16.14
C LYS A 83 1.24 -6.37 -15.10
N ASP A 84 1.27 -7.67 -15.30
CA ASP A 84 0.69 -8.60 -14.32
C ASP A 84 1.48 -8.60 -13.01
N ALA A 85 2.81 -8.50 -13.07
CA ALA A 85 3.65 -8.34 -11.89
C ALA A 85 3.38 -7.02 -11.15
N GLU A 86 3.25 -5.90 -11.87
CA GLU A 86 2.88 -4.61 -11.30
C GLU A 86 1.52 -4.70 -10.57
N ARG A 87 0.54 -5.34 -11.22
CA ARG A 87 -0.81 -5.52 -10.69
C ARG A 87 -0.83 -6.29 -9.37
N ILE A 88 -0.04 -7.35 -9.22
CA ILE A 88 -0.01 -8.15 -7.97
C ILE A 88 0.98 -7.63 -6.93
N SER A 89 1.83 -6.65 -7.28
CA SER A 89 2.92 -6.17 -6.42
C SER A 89 2.46 -5.71 -5.03
N HIS A 90 1.27 -5.10 -4.96
CA HIS A 90 0.65 -4.60 -3.72
C HIS A 90 0.13 -5.70 -2.80
N LEU A 91 -0.01 -6.94 -3.28
CA LEU A 91 -0.42 -8.10 -2.48
C LEU A 91 0.77 -8.83 -1.86
N LEU A 92 1.99 -8.56 -2.36
CA LEU A 92 3.21 -9.25 -1.96
C LEU A 92 3.91 -8.50 -0.82
N PRO A 93 4.57 -9.18 0.14
CA PRO A 93 5.27 -8.52 1.24
C PRO A 93 6.50 -7.76 0.79
N ASN A 94 6.63 -6.53 1.28
CA ASN A 94 7.78 -5.68 0.98
C ASN A 94 9.13 -6.25 1.48
N HIS A 95 9.11 -7.03 2.57
CA HIS A 95 10.29 -7.72 3.09
C HIS A 95 10.66 -9.00 2.33
N ALA A 96 9.79 -9.59 1.51
CA ALA A 96 10.04 -10.86 0.83
C ALA A 96 10.74 -10.67 -0.52
N SER A 97 11.62 -11.59 -0.89
CA SER A 97 12.27 -11.61 -2.21
C SER A 97 11.33 -12.28 -3.21
N VAL A 98 10.96 -11.58 -4.28
CA VAL A 98 10.00 -12.07 -5.27
C VAL A 98 10.73 -12.57 -6.52
N ILE A 99 10.46 -13.81 -6.91
CA ILE A 99 10.96 -14.45 -8.12
C ILE A 99 9.79 -14.66 -9.08
N VAL A 100 9.83 -14.00 -10.23
CA VAL A 100 8.86 -14.17 -11.31
C VAL A 100 9.40 -15.19 -12.30
N VAL A 101 8.61 -16.24 -12.56
CA VAL A 101 8.87 -17.24 -13.60
C VAL A 101 7.98 -16.91 -14.79
N GLY A 102 8.56 -16.61 -15.95
CA GLY A 102 7.79 -16.24 -17.14
C GLY A 102 8.48 -16.65 -18.42
N SER A 103 7.72 -16.76 -19.51
CA SER A 103 8.20 -17.17 -20.84
C SER A 103 8.46 -16.01 -21.80
N GLU A 104 8.36 -14.75 -21.33
CA GLU A 104 8.56 -13.58 -22.17
C GLU A 104 10.06 -13.28 -22.32
N ASP A 105 10.58 -13.44 -23.54
CA ASP A 105 11.98 -13.18 -23.87
C ASP A 105 12.17 -11.73 -24.35
N ALA A 106 12.01 -10.79 -23.43
CA ALA A 106 12.22 -9.38 -23.70
C ALA A 106 13.10 -8.74 -22.64
N ILE A 107 14.20 -8.10 -23.07
CA ILE A 107 15.10 -7.34 -22.19
C ILE A 107 14.33 -6.26 -21.42
N SER A 108 13.29 -5.69 -22.04
CA SER A 108 12.37 -4.74 -21.38
C SER A 108 11.68 -5.35 -20.15
N THR A 109 11.25 -6.61 -20.23
CA THR A 109 10.59 -7.31 -19.11
C THR A 109 11.53 -7.50 -17.94
N ILE A 110 12.76 -7.95 -18.19
CA ILE A 110 13.80 -8.09 -17.15
C ILE A 110 14.08 -6.74 -16.49
N ARG A 111 14.22 -5.66 -17.28
CA ARG A 111 14.49 -4.31 -16.77
C ARG A 111 13.33 -3.78 -15.93
N ASN A 112 12.09 -3.96 -16.38
CA ASN A 112 10.90 -3.50 -15.69
C ASN A 112 10.72 -4.25 -14.35
N LEU A 113 10.81 -5.58 -14.36
CA LEU A 113 10.75 -6.39 -13.14
C LEU A 113 11.85 -6.03 -12.15
N LYS A 114 13.09 -5.85 -12.63
CA LYS A 114 14.21 -5.40 -11.79
C LYS A 114 13.94 -4.02 -11.17
N SER A 115 13.31 -3.10 -11.89
CA SER A 115 12.95 -1.78 -11.35
C SER A 115 11.86 -1.84 -10.27
N MET A 116 11.02 -2.88 -10.28
CA MET A 116 10.05 -3.19 -9.22
C MET A 116 10.67 -3.96 -8.04
N GLY A 117 11.95 -4.33 -8.13
CA GLY A 117 12.64 -5.15 -7.12
C GLY A 117 12.37 -6.66 -7.26
N PHE A 118 11.90 -7.11 -8.41
CA PHE A 118 11.61 -8.52 -8.69
C PHE A 118 12.74 -9.18 -9.47
N TYR A 119 13.01 -10.43 -9.12
CA TYR A 119 13.88 -11.32 -9.86
C TYR A 119 13.10 -11.98 -11.00
N TYR A 120 13.76 -12.28 -12.12
CA TYR A 120 13.13 -12.95 -13.27
C TYR A 120 13.89 -14.22 -13.62
N VAL A 121 13.13 -15.31 -13.79
CA VAL A 121 13.60 -16.59 -14.33
C VAL A 121 12.84 -16.87 -15.62
N PHE A 122 13.59 -17.06 -16.70
CA PHE A 122 13.01 -17.39 -18.00
C PHE A 122 12.55 -18.85 -18.04
N TRP A 123 11.33 -19.09 -18.50
CA TRP A 123 10.72 -20.41 -18.68
C TRP A 123 10.77 -20.85 -20.15
N PRO A 124 11.14 -22.11 -20.47
CA PRO A 124 11.45 -23.20 -19.55
C PRO A 124 12.87 -23.12 -18.96
N VAL A 125 13.01 -23.51 -17.69
CA VAL A 125 14.28 -23.54 -16.93
C VAL A 125 14.58 -24.96 -16.47
N THR A 126 15.85 -25.33 -16.35
CA THR A 126 16.19 -26.62 -15.75
C THR A 126 16.08 -26.59 -14.22
N LYS A 127 15.86 -27.75 -13.61
CA LYS A 127 15.79 -27.90 -12.14
C LYS A 127 17.06 -27.41 -11.42
N GLN A 128 18.25 -27.65 -12.00
CA GLN A 128 19.52 -27.17 -11.43
C GLN A 128 19.63 -25.65 -11.51
N GLU A 129 19.38 -25.06 -12.68
CA GLU A 129 19.44 -23.61 -12.86
C GLU A 129 18.44 -22.88 -11.95
N PHE A 130 17.23 -23.43 -11.81
CA PHE A 130 16.21 -22.86 -10.95
C PHE A 130 16.63 -22.84 -9.48
N ILE A 131 17.17 -23.95 -8.97
CA ILE A 131 17.52 -24.03 -7.55
C ILE A 131 18.79 -23.24 -7.22
N ASP A 132 19.76 -23.20 -8.14
CA ASP A 132 20.93 -22.33 -8.03
C ASP A 132 20.51 -20.84 -8.01
N PHE A 133 19.49 -20.49 -8.80
CA PHE A 133 18.92 -19.15 -8.78
C PHE A 133 18.24 -18.82 -7.45
N VAL A 134 17.38 -19.71 -6.93
CA VAL A 134 16.73 -19.55 -5.61
C VAL A 134 17.78 -19.38 -4.51
N ARG A 135 18.84 -20.19 -4.51
CA ARG A 135 19.96 -20.06 -3.56
C ARG A 135 20.70 -18.74 -3.69
N SER A 136 20.97 -18.29 -4.92
CA SER A 136 21.58 -16.98 -5.18
C SER A 136 20.72 -15.85 -4.63
N VAL A 137 19.40 -15.90 -4.82
CA VAL A 137 18.45 -14.93 -4.25
C VAL A 137 18.48 -14.96 -2.72
N TYR A 138 18.42 -16.14 -2.12
CA TYR A 138 18.50 -16.32 -0.66
C TYR A 138 19.83 -15.81 -0.09
N ASP A 139 20.96 -16.21 -0.66
CA ASP A 139 22.29 -15.79 -0.20
C ASP A 139 22.49 -14.28 -0.37
N ASN A 140 21.99 -13.69 -1.46
CA ASN A 140 22.02 -12.24 -1.66
C ASN A 140 21.22 -11.50 -0.59
N ARG A 141 20.06 -12.02 -0.19
CA ARG A 141 19.24 -11.50 0.91
C ARG A 141 20.00 -11.54 2.24
N GLN A 142 20.67 -12.65 2.55
CA GLN A 142 21.39 -12.82 3.82
C GLN A 142 22.70 -12.01 3.89
N ARG A 143 23.45 -11.92 2.78
CA ARG A 143 24.75 -11.23 2.74
C ARG A 143 24.61 -9.73 2.54
N SER A 144 23.52 -9.29 1.92
CA SER A 144 23.30 -7.87 1.61
C SER A 144 22.18 -7.34 2.49
N SER A 145 22.54 -6.68 3.59
CA SER A 145 21.74 -5.57 4.07
C SER A 145 21.74 -4.46 3.01
N HIS A 146 20.91 -4.56 1.96
CA HIS A 146 20.54 -3.50 0.99
C HIS A 146 21.27 -3.40 -0.39
N ARG A 147 21.83 -4.45 -1.02
CA ARG A 147 22.59 -4.32 -2.31
C ARG A 147 22.22 -5.24 -3.50
N GLY A 148 21.23 -6.12 -3.39
CA GLY A 148 20.74 -6.93 -4.54
C GLY A 148 19.55 -6.28 -5.28
N PRO A 149 19.21 -6.71 -6.52
CA PRO A 149 17.92 -6.39 -7.15
C PRO A 149 16.78 -7.12 -6.43
N GLY A 150 16.42 -6.55 -5.30
CA GLY A 150 15.61 -7.12 -4.23
C GLY A 150 15.82 -6.28 -2.97
N GLN A 151 16.06 -4.97 -3.15
CA GLN A 151 15.95 -4.01 -2.04
C GLN A 151 14.59 -4.26 -1.41
N LYS A 152 14.54 -4.35 -0.08
CA LYS A 152 13.28 -4.37 0.63
C LYS A 152 12.44 -3.25 0.06
N ARG A 153 11.32 -3.63 -0.54
CA ARG A 153 10.49 -2.66 -1.26
C ARG A 153 10.02 -1.67 -0.21
N ARG A 154 10.24 -0.38 -0.43
CA ARG A 154 9.73 0.63 0.50
C ARG A 154 8.23 0.77 0.30
N ALA A 155 7.52 1.05 1.39
CA ALA A 155 6.14 1.49 1.35
C ALA A 155 5.97 2.65 0.36
N LYS A 156 4.82 2.67 -0.31
CA LYS A 156 4.36 3.85 -1.04
C LYS A 156 3.83 4.87 -0.05
N TYR A 157 4.42 6.06 -0.04
CA TYR A 157 4.03 7.16 0.82
C TYR A 157 2.93 7.99 0.16
N VAL A 158 1.77 8.04 0.81
CA VAL A 158 0.60 8.80 0.38
C VAL A 158 0.30 9.88 1.42
N SER A 159 0.57 11.13 1.09
CA SER A 159 0.27 12.26 1.96
C SER A 159 -1.09 12.86 1.60
N ILE A 160 -2.05 12.81 2.52
CA ILE A 160 -3.40 13.34 2.34
C ILE A 160 -3.46 14.74 2.95
N LEU A 161 -3.46 15.75 2.08
CA LEU A 161 -3.37 17.16 2.43
C LEU A 161 -4.74 17.83 2.28
N GLY A 162 -5.26 18.40 3.36
CA GLY A 162 -6.44 19.26 3.30
C GLY A 162 -6.08 20.68 2.90
N SER A 163 -6.83 21.29 1.99
CA SER A 163 -6.69 22.71 1.67
C SER A 163 -7.01 23.61 2.86
N LYS A 164 -7.86 23.13 3.77
CA LYS A 164 -8.29 23.76 5.01
C LYS A 164 -8.68 22.72 6.05
N GLY A 165 -8.82 23.16 7.31
CA GLY A 165 -9.49 22.36 8.34
C GLY A 165 -10.96 22.10 7.97
N GLY A 166 -11.43 20.88 8.21
CA GLY A 166 -12.83 20.49 7.99
C GLY A 166 -13.20 20.03 6.58
N VAL A 167 -12.27 20.03 5.61
CA VAL A 167 -12.54 19.57 4.23
C VAL A 167 -12.68 18.05 4.09
N GLY A 168 -12.54 17.30 5.18
CA GLY A 168 -12.71 15.84 5.22
C GLY A 168 -11.47 15.01 4.88
N ALA A 169 -10.26 15.59 4.95
CA ALA A 169 -9.00 14.87 4.71
C ALA A 169 -8.83 13.64 5.61
N SER A 170 -8.99 13.76 6.93
CA SER A 170 -8.90 12.63 7.86
C SER A 170 -9.91 11.52 7.57
N LEU A 171 -11.13 11.88 7.13
CA LEU A 171 -12.15 10.91 6.76
C LEU A 171 -11.70 10.09 5.54
N ILE A 172 -11.19 10.79 4.52
CA ILE A 172 -10.64 10.14 3.32
C ILE A 172 -9.45 9.24 3.71
N THR A 173 -8.57 9.69 4.60
CA THR A 173 -7.47 8.87 5.14
C THR A 173 -7.97 7.57 5.74
N ALA A 174 -8.94 7.65 6.65
CA ALA A 174 -9.51 6.47 7.29
C ALA A 174 -10.11 5.51 6.26
N GLU A 175 -10.92 6.01 5.32
CA GLU A 175 -11.61 5.22 4.30
C GLU A 175 -10.66 4.56 3.30
N VAL A 176 -9.63 5.27 2.85
CA VAL A 176 -8.57 4.71 1.98
C VAL A 176 -7.79 3.63 2.72
N ALA A 177 -7.41 3.88 3.98
CA ALA A 177 -6.69 2.90 4.79
C ALA A 177 -7.47 1.59 4.97
N TYR A 178 -8.78 1.68 5.22
CA TYR A 178 -9.65 0.51 5.30
C TYR A 178 -9.81 -0.19 3.96
N GLN A 179 -9.96 0.56 2.87
CA GLN A 179 -10.09 -0.06 1.57
C GLN A 179 -8.81 -0.80 1.17
N LEU A 180 -7.63 -0.21 1.42
CA LEU A 180 -6.35 -0.87 1.18
C LEU A 180 -6.21 -2.15 2.02
N SER A 181 -6.44 -2.06 3.33
CA SER A 181 -6.26 -3.19 4.25
C SER A 181 -7.35 -4.24 4.15
N ALA A 182 -8.61 -3.87 4.37
CA ALA A 182 -9.72 -4.82 4.50
C ALA A 182 -10.22 -5.34 3.17
N VAL A 183 -10.25 -4.50 2.12
CA VAL A 183 -10.81 -4.85 0.80
C VAL A 183 -9.72 -5.31 -0.18
N ARG A 184 -8.63 -4.56 -0.30
CA ARG A 184 -7.51 -4.83 -1.22
C ARG A 184 -6.43 -5.71 -0.61
N LYS A 185 -6.55 -6.07 0.67
CA LYS A 185 -5.62 -6.97 1.38
C LYS A 185 -4.15 -6.53 1.28
N THR A 186 -3.95 -5.23 1.30
CA THR A 186 -2.66 -4.56 1.22
C THR A 186 -2.29 -4.03 2.60
N SER A 187 -1.07 -4.31 3.08
CA SER A 187 -0.62 -3.79 4.37
C SER A 187 -0.45 -2.27 4.31
N CYS A 188 -1.04 -1.58 5.29
CA CYS A 188 -0.86 -0.15 5.41
C CYS A 188 -0.68 0.31 6.86
N MET A 189 0.11 1.37 7.02
CA MET A 189 0.26 2.12 8.25
C MET A 189 -0.29 3.53 8.05
N VAL A 190 -1.18 3.95 8.95
CA VAL A 190 -1.72 5.31 8.97
C VAL A 190 -0.92 6.14 9.96
N VAL A 191 -0.53 7.34 9.56
CA VAL A 191 0.27 8.25 10.40
C VAL A 191 -0.54 9.51 10.65
N GLU A 192 -0.89 9.76 11.90
CA GLU A 192 -1.56 10.99 12.30
C GLU A 192 -0.51 12.06 12.63
N GLN A 193 -0.40 13.08 11.78
CA GLN A 193 0.54 14.20 11.97
C GLN A 193 -0.08 15.34 12.81
N ASN A 194 -1.27 15.13 13.39
CA ASN A 194 -1.86 16.02 14.38
C ASN A 194 -1.59 15.54 15.80
N PHE A 195 -0.50 16.04 16.38
CA PHE A 195 0.00 15.60 17.69
C PHE A 195 -0.87 16.00 18.90
N HIS A 196 -1.84 16.90 18.72
CA HIS A 196 -2.63 17.47 19.83
C HIS A 196 -4.13 17.14 19.74
N GLY A 197 -4.78 17.47 18.63
CA GLY A 197 -6.24 17.46 18.50
C GLY A 197 -6.80 16.48 17.46
N GLY A 198 -5.94 15.64 16.85
CA GLY A 198 -6.37 14.63 15.88
C GLY A 198 -7.25 13.56 16.52
N ASN A 199 -8.29 13.12 15.79
CA ASN A 199 -9.25 12.09 16.19
C ASN A 199 -9.38 11.02 15.07
N LEU A 200 -8.28 10.73 14.38
CA LEU A 200 -8.29 9.79 13.26
C LEU A 200 -8.61 8.36 13.73
N ASP A 201 -8.30 8.03 14.98
CA ASP A 201 -8.67 6.78 15.64
C ASP A 201 -10.19 6.56 15.63
N VAL A 202 -10.97 7.60 15.94
CA VAL A 202 -12.44 7.56 15.89
C VAL A 202 -12.94 7.29 14.48
N LEU A 203 -12.38 7.97 13.47
CA LEU A 203 -12.75 7.76 12.06
C LEU A 203 -12.37 6.37 11.55
N MET A 204 -11.34 5.77 12.12
CA MET A 204 -10.92 4.40 11.83
C MET A 204 -11.73 3.34 12.60
N GLY A 205 -12.62 3.73 13.52
CA GLY A 205 -13.38 2.82 14.38
C GLY A 205 -12.54 2.19 15.50
N ILE A 206 -11.41 2.81 15.85
CA ILE A 206 -10.54 2.36 16.93
C ILE A 206 -11.05 2.95 18.24
N ARG A 207 -11.33 2.08 19.22
CA ARG A 207 -11.86 2.50 20.52
C ARG A 207 -10.73 2.58 21.55
N LYS A 208 -10.68 3.67 22.32
CA LYS A 208 -9.73 3.89 23.43
C LYS A 208 -8.25 3.86 22.99
N LEU A 209 -7.95 4.39 21.81
CA LEU A 209 -6.55 4.59 21.43
C LEU A 209 -6.00 5.76 22.24
N GLU A 210 -4.85 5.55 22.88
CA GLU A 210 -4.08 6.62 23.51
C GLU A 210 -2.86 6.93 22.64
N LYS A 211 -2.68 8.20 22.29
CA LYS A 211 -1.50 8.64 21.54
C LYS A 211 -0.25 8.34 22.36
N ARG A 212 0.81 7.86 21.69
CA ARG A 212 2.08 7.57 22.36
C ARG A 212 2.79 8.88 22.69
N ARG A 213 3.06 9.08 23.98
CA ARG A 213 3.72 10.27 24.47
C ARG A 213 5.24 10.17 24.26
N ILE A 214 5.80 11.15 23.57
CA ILE A 214 7.24 11.28 23.36
C ILE A 214 7.81 12.26 24.37
N GLN A 215 8.83 11.82 25.11
CA GLN A 215 9.49 12.60 26.16
C GLN A 215 10.67 13.38 25.62
N GLN A 216 10.97 14.52 26.24
CA GLN A 216 12.18 15.28 25.96
C GLN A 216 13.44 14.42 26.16
N GLY A 217 14.38 14.50 25.22
CA GLY A 217 15.60 13.67 25.20
C GLY A 217 15.46 12.36 24.42
N SER A 218 14.26 12.01 23.95
CA SER A 218 14.07 10.94 22.96
C SER A 218 14.65 11.39 21.62
N LEU A 219 15.71 10.74 21.16
CA LEU A 219 16.39 11.08 19.91
C LEU A 219 15.82 10.23 18.77
N ALA A 220 15.37 10.90 17.70
CA ALA A 220 14.95 10.24 16.47
C ALA A 220 16.07 9.35 15.89
N SER A 221 17.34 9.76 16.06
CA SER A 221 18.51 9.03 15.58
C SER A 221 18.83 7.74 16.35
N SER A 222 18.27 7.54 17.54
CA SER A 222 18.47 6.32 18.34
C SER A 222 17.36 5.29 18.16
N LEU A 223 16.38 5.56 17.30
CA LEU A 223 15.28 4.64 17.02
C LEU A 223 15.77 3.43 16.22
N ASP A 224 15.56 2.25 16.76
CA ASP A 224 15.66 0.99 16.02
C ASP A 224 14.26 0.47 15.65
N SER A 225 14.22 -0.58 14.82
CA SER A 225 12.97 -1.20 14.36
C SER A 225 12.11 -1.70 15.53
N ALA A 226 12.70 -2.23 16.60
CA ALA A 226 11.95 -2.73 17.75
C ALA A 226 11.27 -1.60 18.55
N ALA A 227 11.99 -0.50 18.78
CA ALA A 227 11.46 0.71 19.40
C ALA A 227 10.35 1.33 18.55
N ALA A 228 10.56 1.47 17.24
CA ALA A 228 9.55 1.96 16.29
C ALA A 228 8.28 1.08 16.32
N GLN A 229 8.45 -0.24 16.29
CA GLN A 229 7.37 -1.21 16.34
C GLN A 229 6.53 -1.15 17.63
N SER A 230 7.13 -0.71 18.74
CA SER A 230 6.43 -0.53 20.03
C SER A 230 5.52 0.71 20.06
N LEU A 231 5.81 1.70 19.20
CA LEU A 231 5.06 2.96 19.14
C LEU A 231 3.77 2.82 18.32
N ILE A 232 3.71 1.88 17.38
CA ILE A 232 2.51 1.72 16.55
C ILE A 232 1.41 0.95 17.29
N TYR A 233 0.17 1.34 17.02
CA TYR A 233 -1.03 0.59 17.40
C TYR A 233 -1.42 -0.37 16.25
N LYS A 234 -1.41 -1.67 16.51
CA LYS A 234 -1.87 -2.68 15.53
C LYS A 234 -3.39 -2.82 15.60
N HIS A 235 -4.10 -2.36 14.57
CA HIS A 235 -5.56 -2.49 14.49
C HIS A 235 -5.99 -3.84 13.89
N THR A 236 -5.33 -4.28 12.81
CA THR A 236 -5.45 -5.63 12.24
C THR A 236 -4.08 -6.12 11.76
N SER A 237 -4.00 -7.32 11.20
CA SER A 237 -2.77 -7.80 10.55
C SER A 237 -2.33 -6.97 9.34
N MET A 238 -3.22 -6.17 8.76
CA MET A 238 -2.98 -5.36 7.56
C MET A 238 -3.13 -3.86 7.78
N LEU A 239 -3.49 -3.42 9.00
CA LEU A 239 -3.70 -2.02 9.32
C LEU A 239 -3.10 -1.69 10.67
N SER A 240 -2.19 -0.73 10.69
CA SER A 240 -1.62 -0.16 11.91
C SER A 240 -1.73 1.36 11.89
N MET A 241 -1.59 1.98 13.05
CA MET A 241 -1.68 3.43 13.23
C MET A 241 -0.51 3.93 14.09
N LEU A 242 0.17 4.95 13.62
CA LEU A 242 1.10 5.76 14.40
C LEU A 242 0.40 7.05 14.81
N ALA A 243 0.24 7.25 16.13
CA ALA A 243 -0.34 8.44 16.71
C ALA A 243 0.53 8.89 17.88
N LEU A 244 1.25 10.00 17.69
CA LEU A 244 2.20 10.52 18.66
C LEU A 244 1.66 11.79 19.32
N THR A 245 2.14 12.10 20.52
CA THR A 245 1.85 13.35 21.21
C THR A 245 3.02 13.77 22.11
N SER A 246 3.17 15.05 22.37
CA SER A 246 4.13 15.57 23.36
C SER A 246 3.67 16.94 23.85
N ASP A 247 3.93 17.23 25.12
CA ASP A 247 3.77 18.55 25.74
C ASP A 247 5.12 19.28 25.88
N GLN A 248 6.22 18.64 25.51
CA GLN A 248 7.58 19.12 25.71
C GLN A 248 8.32 19.40 24.41
N LEU A 249 7.91 18.75 23.31
CA LEU A 249 8.52 18.90 21.99
C LEU A 249 7.70 19.84 21.11
N ASP A 250 8.39 20.61 20.28
CA ASP A 250 7.76 21.42 19.25
C ASP A 250 7.30 20.58 18.05
N THR A 251 6.44 21.16 17.21
CA THR A 251 5.89 20.48 16.02
C THR A 251 7.01 19.95 15.09
N PRO A 252 8.07 20.71 14.75
CA PRO A 252 9.13 20.21 13.89
C PRO A 252 9.87 18.99 14.46
N SER A 253 10.16 18.96 15.76
CA SER A 253 10.81 17.79 16.40
C SER A 253 9.89 16.57 16.40
N MET A 254 8.58 16.77 16.58
CA MET A 254 7.59 15.70 16.51
C MET A 254 7.47 15.13 15.09
N ILE A 255 7.54 15.98 14.05
CA ILE A 255 7.57 15.53 12.65
C ILE A 255 8.84 14.70 12.40
N ASP A 256 10.00 15.17 12.82
CA ASP A 256 11.27 14.44 12.62
C ASP A 256 11.25 13.07 13.33
N TYR A 257 10.67 13.02 14.53
CA TYR A 257 10.50 11.75 15.26
C TYR A 257 9.50 10.82 14.57
N SER A 258 8.35 11.34 14.10
CA SER A 258 7.37 10.58 13.34
C SER A 258 7.99 9.98 12.07
N ASN A 259 8.74 10.78 11.32
CA ASN A 259 9.44 10.37 10.10
C ASN A 259 10.50 9.29 10.38
N ALA A 260 11.25 9.41 11.48
CA ALA A 260 12.20 8.37 11.86
C ALA A 260 11.51 7.04 12.20
N VAL A 261 10.33 7.07 12.84
CA VAL A 261 9.53 5.85 13.09
C VAL A 261 9.03 5.26 11.78
N THR A 262 8.52 6.09 10.85
CA THR A 262 7.99 5.60 9.58
C THR A 262 9.09 5.03 8.68
N ASP A 263 10.27 5.65 8.65
CA ASP A 263 11.43 5.15 7.91
C ASP A 263 11.84 3.75 8.37
N GLN A 264 11.91 3.51 9.69
CA GLN A 264 12.24 2.21 10.27
C GLN A 264 11.23 1.10 9.93
N LEU A 265 9.96 1.47 9.69
CA LEU A 265 8.86 0.53 9.43
C LEU A 265 8.42 0.50 7.97
N SER A 266 9.05 1.30 7.11
CA SER A 266 8.66 1.47 5.70
C SER A 266 8.80 0.19 4.88
N GLU A 267 9.63 -0.76 5.33
CA GLU A 267 9.85 -2.05 4.67
C GLU A 267 8.83 -3.12 5.11
N ASP A 268 8.08 -2.87 6.19
CA ASP A 268 7.15 -3.83 6.78
C ASP A 268 5.75 -3.71 6.17
N VAL A 269 5.43 -2.56 5.56
CA VAL A 269 4.12 -2.24 5.01
C VAL A 269 4.22 -1.82 3.55
N ASN A 270 3.15 -2.05 2.79
CA ASN A 270 3.08 -1.69 1.37
C ASN A 270 2.72 -0.21 1.18
N PHE A 271 1.96 0.37 2.12
CA PHE A 271 1.56 1.77 2.09
C PHE A 271 1.76 2.46 3.44
N ILE A 272 2.23 3.70 3.40
CA ILE A 272 2.17 4.63 4.53
C ILE A 272 1.25 5.77 4.10
N ILE A 273 0.20 6.02 4.89
CA ILE A 273 -0.82 7.03 4.61
C ILE A 273 -0.74 8.09 5.68
N GLU A 274 -0.25 9.27 5.34
CA GLU A 274 -0.09 10.38 6.27
C GLU A 274 -1.31 11.31 6.22
N ASP A 275 -1.91 11.54 7.38
CA ASP A 275 -2.96 12.54 7.56
C ASP A 275 -2.35 13.92 7.87
N LEU A 276 -2.36 14.81 6.88
CA LEU A 276 -1.94 16.21 6.99
C LEU A 276 -3.14 17.18 7.04
N SER A 277 -4.32 16.71 7.44
CA SER A 277 -5.59 17.45 7.48
C SER A 277 -5.60 18.76 8.25
N SER A 278 -4.68 18.91 9.20
CA SER A 278 -4.67 20.01 10.19
C SER A 278 -3.29 20.64 10.33
N SER A 279 -2.39 20.37 9.39
CA SER A 279 -1.05 20.92 9.36
C SER A 279 -1.09 22.40 8.94
N VAL A 280 -1.48 23.28 9.88
CA VAL A 280 -1.39 24.74 9.73
C VAL A 280 0.05 25.14 9.35
N ASP A 281 1.03 24.37 9.83
CA ASP A 281 2.45 24.54 9.56
C ASP A 281 2.94 23.82 8.29
N PHE A 282 2.06 23.20 7.49
CA PHE A 282 2.45 22.67 6.18
C PHE A 282 3.05 23.78 5.29
N SER A 283 2.65 25.03 5.49
CA SER A 283 3.27 26.17 4.81
C SER A 283 4.76 26.37 5.13
N LEU A 284 5.22 25.88 6.28
CA LEU A 284 6.60 26.02 6.76
C LEU A 284 7.39 24.73 6.57
N GLU A 285 6.77 23.58 6.81
CA GLU A 285 7.43 22.27 6.87
C GLU A 285 7.13 21.37 5.65
N ALA A 286 6.60 21.92 4.55
CA ALA A 286 6.24 21.12 3.37
C ALA A 286 7.40 20.30 2.81
N ASP A 287 8.64 20.80 2.90
CA ASP A 287 9.82 20.05 2.44
C ASP A 287 9.97 18.73 3.20
N LYS A 288 9.71 18.72 4.52
CA LYS A 288 9.82 17.51 5.34
C LYS A 288 8.77 16.46 4.99
N PHE A 289 7.54 16.89 4.71
CA PHE A 289 6.44 15.98 4.34
C PHE A 289 6.59 15.47 2.90
N LEU A 290 6.99 16.36 1.97
CA LEU A 290 7.04 16.04 0.55
C LEU A 290 8.30 15.29 0.15
N ALA A 291 9.39 15.37 0.93
CA ALA A 291 10.63 14.66 0.62
C ALA A 291 10.45 13.15 0.46
N GLN A 292 9.51 12.55 1.20
CA GLN A 292 9.28 11.10 1.16
C GLN A 292 8.05 10.70 0.33
N ALA A 293 7.13 11.63 0.06
CA ALA A 293 5.85 11.37 -0.59
C ALA A 293 6.03 10.83 -2.02
N ASP A 294 5.35 9.73 -2.33
CA ASP A 294 5.18 9.22 -3.70
C ASP A 294 3.91 9.80 -4.34
N VAL A 295 2.87 10.03 -3.52
CA VAL A 295 1.58 10.56 -3.95
C VAL A 295 1.09 11.61 -2.96
N VAL A 296 0.63 12.76 -3.46
CA VAL A 296 -0.10 13.76 -2.69
C VAL A 296 -1.57 13.72 -3.10
N VAL A 297 -2.46 13.55 -2.12
CA VAL A 297 -3.91 13.70 -2.31
C VAL A 297 -4.32 15.05 -1.74
N LEU A 298 -4.62 16.00 -2.63
CA LEU A 298 -5.03 17.35 -2.25
C LEU A 298 -6.56 17.43 -2.17
N VAL A 299 -7.08 17.49 -0.95
CA VAL A 299 -8.50 17.52 -0.63
C VAL A 299 -8.98 18.95 -0.45
N MET A 300 -10.08 19.29 -1.09
CA MET A 300 -10.71 20.61 -0.97
C MET A 300 -12.22 20.49 -0.94
N GLU A 301 -12.89 21.43 -0.27
CA GLU A 301 -14.34 21.61 -0.35
C GLU A 301 -14.74 22.64 -1.43
N PRO A 302 -15.99 22.62 -1.94
CA PRO A 302 -16.49 23.51 -3.00
C PRO A 302 -16.77 24.95 -2.53
N THR A 303 -15.77 25.59 -1.93
CA THR A 303 -15.78 27.01 -1.55
C THR A 303 -14.62 27.74 -2.21
N VAL A 304 -14.81 29.01 -2.57
CA VAL A 304 -13.76 29.83 -3.22
C VAL A 304 -12.51 29.88 -2.32
N SER A 305 -12.73 29.97 -1.01
CA SER A 305 -11.64 30.05 -0.04
C SER A 305 -10.83 28.75 0.03
N SER A 306 -11.50 27.60 0.03
CA SER A 306 -10.85 26.29 0.01
C SER A 306 -10.09 26.03 -1.29
N VAL A 307 -10.70 26.33 -2.44
CA VAL A 307 -10.10 26.11 -3.76
C VAL A 307 -8.87 27.02 -3.98
N ARG A 308 -8.95 28.29 -3.56
CA ARG A 308 -7.80 29.21 -3.66
C ARG A 308 -6.61 28.74 -2.83
N GLU A 309 -6.87 28.19 -1.64
CA GLU A 309 -5.80 27.65 -0.81
C GLU A 309 -5.25 26.35 -1.41
N ALA A 310 -6.11 25.49 -1.95
CA ALA A 310 -5.68 24.31 -2.72
C ALA A 310 -4.74 24.69 -3.88
N ALA A 311 -5.04 25.76 -4.63
CA ALA A 311 -4.17 26.25 -5.70
C ALA A 311 -2.77 26.66 -5.19
N ARG A 312 -2.70 27.37 -4.06
CA ARG A 312 -1.42 27.74 -3.42
C ARG A 312 -0.63 26.54 -2.95
N LEU A 313 -1.30 25.57 -2.30
CA LEU A 313 -0.66 24.34 -1.85
C LEU A 313 -0.15 23.51 -3.02
N LYS A 314 -0.93 23.39 -4.09
CA LYS A 314 -0.50 22.77 -5.36
C LYS A 314 0.79 23.42 -5.87
N GLU A 315 0.83 24.75 -5.99
CA GLU A 315 2.03 25.44 -6.45
C GLU A 315 3.25 25.16 -5.56
N ARG A 316 3.06 25.10 -4.23
CA ARG A 316 4.14 24.76 -3.29
C ARG A 316 4.61 23.33 -3.49
N VAL A 317 3.69 22.37 -3.58
CA VAL A 317 4.02 20.96 -3.85
C VAL A 317 4.84 20.84 -5.14
N LEU A 318 4.43 21.52 -6.21
CA LEU A 318 5.13 21.50 -7.49
C LEU A 318 6.50 22.19 -7.46
N LYS A 319 6.68 23.22 -6.62
CA LYS A 319 7.98 23.91 -6.45
C LYS A 319 8.98 23.08 -5.67
N ILE A 320 8.52 22.41 -4.62
CA ILE A 320 9.35 21.58 -3.73
C ILE A 320 9.71 20.27 -4.41
N ASN A 321 8.77 19.73 -5.19
CA ASN A 321 8.99 18.51 -5.91
C ASN A 321 10.06 18.68 -7.00
N THR A 322 11.28 18.22 -6.69
CA THR A 322 12.42 18.20 -7.61
C THR A 322 12.42 16.96 -8.52
N THR A 323 11.52 16.00 -8.28
CA THR A 323 11.47 14.72 -9.01
C THR A 323 10.17 14.60 -9.81
N PRO A 324 10.20 14.30 -11.12
CA PRO A 324 8.98 14.18 -11.94
C PRO A 324 8.08 12.97 -11.58
N ALA A 325 8.43 12.19 -10.56
CA ALA A 325 7.71 10.97 -10.16
C ALA A 325 6.55 11.20 -9.18
N LEU A 326 6.51 12.34 -8.46
CA LEU A 326 5.44 12.63 -7.50
C LEU A 326 4.10 12.78 -8.22
N ARG A 327 3.10 11.99 -7.81
CA ARG A 327 1.74 12.07 -8.34
C ARG A 327 0.89 13.00 -7.49
N LEU A 328 0.22 13.97 -8.10
CA LEU A 328 -0.76 14.82 -7.42
C LEU A 328 -2.17 14.38 -7.85
N ILE A 329 -3.00 14.01 -6.88
CA ILE A 329 -4.42 13.67 -7.08
C ILE A 329 -5.27 14.72 -6.38
N THR A 330 -6.20 15.33 -7.10
CA THR A 330 -7.15 16.30 -6.57
C THR A 330 -8.49 15.69 -6.20
N VAL A 331 -8.97 16.04 -5.01
CA VAL A 331 -10.25 15.57 -4.49
C VAL A 331 -11.12 16.77 -4.14
N LEU A 332 -12.23 16.94 -4.86
CA LEU A 332 -13.30 17.85 -4.49
C LEU A 332 -14.31 17.11 -3.60
N ASN A 333 -14.25 17.36 -2.31
CA ASN A 333 -15.14 16.75 -1.31
C ASN A 333 -16.27 17.72 -0.94
N HIS A 334 -17.50 17.38 -1.33
CA HIS A 334 -18.66 18.20 -1.01
C HIS A 334 -19.07 17.97 0.46
N THR A 335 -18.48 18.74 1.36
CA THR A 335 -18.79 18.79 2.81
C THR A 335 -20.04 19.61 3.13
N LEU A 336 -20.48 20.44 2.19
CA LEU A 336 -21.58 21.40 2.33
C LEU A 336 -22.75 21.05 1.41
N GLY A 337 -23.97 21.36 1.85
CA GLY A 337 -25.16 21.27 1.01
C GLY A 337 -25.06 22.19 -0.21
N SER A 338 -25.71 21.85 -1.33
CA SER A 338 -25.53 22.53 -2.62
C SER A 338 -25.69 24.06 -2.59
N LYS A 339 -26.60 24.58 -1.76
CA LYS A 339 -26.86 26.03 -1.62
C LYS A 339 -25.74 26.81 -0.92
N GLN A 340 -24.84 26.13 -0.21
CA GLN A 340 -23.74 26.75 0.53
C GLN A 340 -22.41 26.72 -0.25
N GLN A 341 -22.40 26.04 -1.41
CA GLN A 341 -21.22 25.91 -2.24
C GLN A 341 -21.04 27.19 -3.07
N THR A 342 -19.83 27.73 -3.09
CA THR A 342 -19.53 29.00 -3.79
C THR A 342 -18.56 28.81 -4.95
N ALA A 343 -17.97 27.62 -5.09
CA ALA A 343 -17.11 27.24 -6.21
C ALA A 343 -17.36 25.76 -6.47
N GLY A 344 -18.22 25.45 -7.44
CA GLY A 344 -18.45 24.09 -7.88
C GLY A 344 -17.25 23.56 -8.66
N LYS A 345 -17.43 22.39 -9.29
CA LYS A 345 -16.34 21.73 -10.00
C LYS A 345 -15.69 22.60 -11.08
N LEU A 346 -16.49 23.22 -11.94
CA LEU A 346 -15.97 24.02 -13.07
C LEU A 346 -15.17 25.24 -12.59
N GLU A 347 -15.66 25.94 -11.57
CA GLU A 347 -14.91 27.05 -10.98
C GLU A 347 -13.63 26.54 -10.30
N ALA A 348 -13.71 25.38 -9.61
CA ALA A 348 -12.55 24.77 -8.97
C ALA A 348 -11.45 24.41 -9.98
N GLU A 349 -11.81 23.75 -11.08
CA GLU A 349 -10.90 23.38 -12.16
C GLU A 349 -10.26 24.61 -12.81
N THR A 350 -11.04 25.69 -12.97
CA THR A 350 -10.56 26.97 -13.51
C THR A 350 -9.51 27.61 -12.58
N ILE A 351 -9.79 27.66 -11.27
CA ILE A 351 -8.87 28.27 -10.28
C ILE A 351 -7.59 27.43 -10.10
N LEU A 352 -7.71 26.09 -10.12
CA LEU A 352 -6.57 25.18 -9.99
C LEU A 352 -5.75 25.05 -11.28
N ASN A 353 -6.32 25.46 -12.41
CA ASN A 353 -5.78 25.24 -13.74
C ASN A 353 -5.45 23.75 -14.00
N GLN A 354 -6.37 22.86 -13.63
CA GLN A 354 -6.33 21.41 -13.89
C GLN A 354 -7.70 20.76 -13.63
N PRO A 355 -8.01 19.60 -14.23
CA PRO A 355 -9.22 18.84 -13.90
C PRO A 355 -9.22 18.33 -12.46
N ILE A 356 -10.41 18.12 -11.90
CA ILE A 356 -10.58 17.41 -10.63
C ILE A 356 -10.60 15.90 -10.90
N ASP A 357 -9.68 15.17 -10.26
CA ASP A 357 -9.55 13.72 -10.44
C ASP A 357 -10.71 12.96 -9.78
N ILE A 358 -11.06 13.32 -8.55
CA ILE A 358 -12.12 12.68 -7.76
C ILE A 358 -13.09 13.72 -7.21
N GLU A 359 -14.38 13.49 -7.39
CA GLU A 359 -15.47 14.29 -6.81
C GLU A 359 -16.29 13.43 -5.85
N ILE A 360 -16.31 13.78 -4.57
CA ILE A 360 -17.06 13.06 -3.53
C ILE A 360 -18.33 13.86 -3.22
N PRO A 361 -19.53 13.32 -3.51
CA PRO A 361 -20.78 14.04 -3.32
C PRO A 361 -21.16 14.17 -1.85
N TYR A 362 -21.88 15.24 -1.52
CA TYR A 362 -22.42 15.48 -0.18
C TYR A 362 -23.40 14.37 0.21
N CYS A 363 -23.18 13.81 1.40
CA CYS A 363 -23.99 12.74 1.96
C CYS A 363 -24.30 13.06 3.44
N GLU A 364 -25.55 13.35 3.75
CA GLU A 364 -26.00 13.77 5.08
C GLU A 364 -25.72 12.73 6.19
N THR A 365 -25.74 11.45 5.84
CA THR A 365 -25.66 10.35 6.80
C THR A 365 -24.24 9.82 7.01
N ILE A 366 -23.20 10.50 6.49
CA ILE A 366 -21.79 10.10 6.67
C ILE A 366 -21.45 9.93 8.15
N ASN A 367 -21.72 10.95 8.97
CA ASN A 367 -21.38 10.92 10.40
C ASN A 367 -22.15 9.82 11.14
N ALA A 368 -23.44 9.65 10.84
CA ALA A 368 -24.24 8.56 11.40
C ALA A 368 -23.66 7.18 11.02
N THR A 369 -23.18 7.02 9.78
CA THR A 369 -22.59 5.77 9.29
C THR A 369 -21.32 5.42 10.06
N ILE A 370 -20.45 6.40 10.32
CA ILE A 370 -19.21 6.23 11.09
C ILE A 370 -19.53 5.85 12.53
N LEU A 371 -20.51 6.50 13.17
CA LEU A 371 -20.92 6.20 14.55
C LEU A 371 -21.53 4.81 14.72
N GLU A 372 -22.08 4.23 13.64
CA GLU A 372 -22.54 2.84 13.60
C GLU A 372 -21.41 1.83 13.32
N ASP A 373 -20.14 2.25 13.37
CA ASP A 373 -18.94 1.48 13.00
C ASP A 373 -19.00 0.92 11.56
N LYS A 374 -19.77 1.56 10.67
CA LYS A 374 -19.86 1.20 9.25
C LYS A 374 -18.89 2.04 8.43
N ARG A 375 -18.38 1.45 7.35
CA ARG A 375 -17.44 2.10 6.43
C ARG A 375 -18.16 2.64 5.20
N ILE A 376 -17.83 3.86 4.81
CA ILE A 376 -18.46 4.54 3.66
C ILE A 376 -18.16 3.75 2.38
N VAL A 377 -16.91 3.30 2.20
CA VAL A 377 -16.50 2.54 1.02
C VAL A 377 -17.25 1.22 0.85
N THR A 378 -17.77 0.59 1.90
CA THR A 378 -18.60 -0.63 1.78
C THR A 378 -20.10 -0.36 1.86
N SER A 379 -20.50 0.88 2.12
CA SER A 379 -21.89 1.30 2.19
C SER A 379 -22.52 1.51 0.80
N SER A 380 -23.83 1.76 0.79
CA SER A 380 -24.60 2.19 -0.38
C SER A 380 -24.57 3.70 -0.62
N LEU A 381 -23.79 4.46 0.15
CA LEU A 381 -23.70 5.91 -0.02
C LEU A 381 -23.06 6.27 -1.35
N LYS A 382 -23.49 7.40 -1.93
CA LYS A 382 -22.93 7.91 -3.19
C LYS A 382 -21.43 8.21 -3.08
N ALA A 383 -20.94 8.53 -1.88
CA ALA A 383 -19.52 8.72 -1.58
C ALA A 383 -18.67 7.44 -1.71
N ALA A 384 -19.27 6.24 -1.65
CA ALA A 384 -18.53 4.98 -1.69
C ALA A 384 -17.76 4.77 -3.00
N VAL A 385 -18.39 5.08 -4.14
CA VAL A 385 -17.80 4.89 -5.48
C VAL A 385 -16.58 5.79 -5.72
N PRO A 386 -16.63 7.12 -5.51
CA PRO A 386 -15.45 7.97 -5.70
C PRO A 386 -14.33 7.65 -4.73
N LEU A 387 -14.63 7.27 -3.47
CA LEU A 387 -13.60 6.77 -2.55
C LEU A 387 -12.94 5.48 -3.06
N LYS A 388 -13.73 4.55 -3.65
CA LYS A 388 -13.18 3.36 -4.29
C LYS A 388 -12.23 3.69 -5.44
N ARG A 389 -12.63 4.66 -6.27
CA ARG A 389 -11.83 5.15 -7.40
C ARG A 389 -10.53 5.81 -6.94
N LEU A 390 -10.55 6.57 -5.85
CA LEU A 390 -9.34 7.15 -5.27
C LEU A 390 -8.32 6.05 -4.92
N THR A 391 -8.75 4.98 -4.24
CA THR A 391 -7.87 3.85 -3.92
C THR A 391 -7.37 3.12 -5.17
N CYS A 392 -8.19 2.96 -6.22
CA CYS A 392 -7.74 2.44 -7.52
C CYS A 392 -6.59 3.28 -8.09
N LEU A 393 -6.74 4.62 -8.09
CA LEU A 393 -5.69 5.52 -8.56
C LEU A 393 -4.41 5.38 -7.73
N LEU A 394 -4.52 5.26 -6.40
CA LEU A 394 -3.35 5.05 -5.54
C LEU A 394 -2.59 3.76 -5.88
N LEU A 395 -3.31 2.69 -6.23
CA LEU A 395 -2.74 1.42 -6.69
C LEU A 395 -2.22 1.46 -8.14
N GLY A 396 -2.40 2.57 -8.86
CA GLY A 396 -2.00 2.70 -10.26
C GLY A 396 -2.96 2.02 -11.24
N GLU A 397 -4.13 1.57 -10.77
CA GLU A 397 -5.15 0.96 -11.61
C GLU A 397 -5.79 2.00 -12.54
N THR A 398 -6.09 1.62 -13.78
CA THR A 398 -6.87 2.46 -14.69
C THR A 398 -8.34 2.45 -14.29
N LEU A 399 -8.96 3.63 -14.29
CA LEU A 399 -10.39 3.77 -14.04
C LEU A 399 -11.16 3.18 -15.22
N THR A 400 -11.63 1.94 -15.08
CA THR A 400 -12.61 1.40 -16.01
C THR A 400 -13.95 2.09 -15.74
N GLU A 401 -14.45 2.85 -16.70
CA GLU A 401 -15.83 3.30 -16.68
C GLU A 401 -16.71 2.04 -16.66
N GLN A 402 -17.39 1.79 -15.55
CA GLN A 402 -18.43 0.77 -15.51
C GLN A 402 -19.47 1.16 -16.55
N LYS A 403 -19.47 0.47 -17.69
CA LYS A 403 -20.55 0.59 -18.68
C LYS A 403 -21.86 0.37 -17.92
N PRO A 404 -22.85 1.28 -18.05
CA PRO A 404 -24.12 1.12 -17.38
C PRO A 404 -24.70 -0.25 -17.74
N SER A 405 -25.17 -0.99 -16.73
CA SER A 405 -25.80 -2.30 -16.96
C SER A 405 -26.97 -2.13 -17.93
N LEU A 406 -27.25 -3.13 -18.77
CA LEU A 406 -28.40 -3.11 -19.69
C LEU A 406 -29.73 -2.77 -18.98
N LEU A 407 -29.84 -3.15 -17.70
CA LEU A 407 -30.97 -2.80 -16.82
C LEU A 407 -31.06 -1.29 -16.54
N SER A 408 -29.93 -0.62 -16.29
CA SER A 408 -29.89 0.83 -16.08
C SER A 408 -30.17 1.64 -17.36
N LEU A 409 -29.72 1.13 -18.52
CA LEU A 409 -30.07 1.68 -19.83
C LEU A 409 -31.56 1.49 -20.15
N ALA A 410 -32.12 0.31 -19.86
CA ALA A 410 -33.54 0.05 -20.03
C ALA A 410 -34.40 0.94 -19.10
N GLN A 411 -34.00 1.13 -17.83
CA GLN A 411 -34.69 2.02 -16.90
C GLN A 411 -34.63 3.49 -17.32
N ALA A 412 -33.51 3.94 -17.89
CA ALA A 412 -33.39 5.28 -18.47
C ALA A 412 -34.30 5.46 -19.69
N TRP A 413 -34.35 4.46 -20.58
CA TRP A 413 -35.26 4.43 -21.73
C TRP A 413 -36.73 4.46 -21.33
N PHE A 414 -37.13 3.65 -20.33
CA PHE A 414 -38.51 3.64 -19.82
C PHE A 414 -38.91 4.94 -19.11
N LYS A 415 -37.97 5.63 -18.46
CA LYS A 415 -38.22 6.96 -17.90
C LYS A 415 -38.38 8.03 -18.98
N GLN A 416 -37.62 7.95 -20.07
CA GLN A 416 -37.74 8.86 -21.22
C GLN A 416 -39.06 8.65 -21.97
N ALA A 417 -39.48 7.39 -22.18
CA ALA A 417 -40.72 7.05 -22.87
C ALA A 417 -41.99 7.42 -22.07
N LYS A 418 -41.93 7.43 -20.74
CA LYS A 418 -43.07 7.88 -19.89
C LYS A 418 -43.16 9.40 -19.73
N GLY A 419 -42.12 10.15 -20.12
CA GLY A 419 -42.10 11.61 -20.07
C GLY A 419 -42.72 12.29 -21.30
N SER A 420 -42.86 11.57 -22.42
CA SER A 420 -43.38 12.10 -23.68
C SER A 420 -44.90 11.97 -23.87
N ASP A 421 -45.61 11.30 -22.94
CA ASP A 421 -47.07 11.08 -23.00
C ASP A 421 -47.87 12.06 -22.10
N LYS A 422 -47.23 13.12 -21.62
CA LYS A 422 -47.88 14.25 -20.94
C LYS A 422 -47.45 15.57 -21.56
N SER A 423 -47.90 15.81 -22.79
CA SER A 423 -48.00 17.15 -23.39
C SER A 423 -49.33 17.27 -24.08
#